data_AF-A0A7V9Z5Y0-F1
#
_entry.id   AF-A0A7V9Z5Y0-F1
#
_cell.length_a   1.000
_cell.length_b   1.000
_cell.length_c   1.000
_cell.angle_alpha   90.00
_cell.angle_beta   90.00
_cell.angle_gamma   90.00
#
_symmetry.space_group_name_H-M   'P 1'
#
loop_
_entity.id
_entity.type
_entity.pdbx_description
1 polymer ?
#
loop_
_entity_poly.entity_id
_entity_poly.type
_entity_poly.pdbx_seq_one_letter_code
_entity_poly.pdbx_strand_id
1 'polypeptide(L)' 'MDHAIEALKGFLYAELDELRDEWKDGKGAYKKLSDCPSYKTCKAYVDAINTLVKAYYHFECVARYKCPPVKELVSF' A
#
# COMPACT_ATOMS: atom_id res chain seq x y z
N MET A 1 -12.43 -8.52 -11.28
CA MET A 1 -11.52 -8.65 -10.13
C MET A 1 -10.24 -7.91 -10.36
N ASP A 2 -9.53 -8.22 -11.44
CA ASP A 2 -8.30 -7.50 -11.83
C ASP A 2 -8.53 -5.99 -11.94
N HIS A 3 -9.59 -5.55 -12.63
CA HIS A 3 -9.96 -4.12 -12.70
C HIS A 3 -10.19 -3.46 -11.32
N ALA A 4 -10.70 -4.20 -10.33
CA ALA A 4 -10.91 -3.67 -8.98
C ALA A 4 -9.59 -3.58 -8.22
N ILE A 5 -8.72 -4.58 -8.34
CA ILE A 5 -7.37 -4.57 -7.77
C ILE A 5 -6.54 -3.43 -8.38
N GLU A 6 -6.59 -3.25 -9.70
CA GLU A 6 -5.88 -2.17 -10.40
C GLU A 6 -6.43 -0.79 -10.02
N ALA A 7 -7.75 -0.63 -9.86
CA ALA A 7 -8.33 0.61 -9.34
C ALA A 7 -7.81 0.93 -7.91
N LEU A 8 -7.79 -0.06 -7.01
CA LEU A 8 -7.27 0.12 -5.66
C LEU A 8 -5.78 0.45 -5.64
N LYS A 9 -4.98 -0.15 -6.54
CA LYS A 9 -3.56 0.22 -6.71
C LYS A 9 -3.41 1.66 -7.15
N GLY A 10 -4.26 2.16 -8.04
CA GLY A 10 -4.27 3.56 -8.45
C GLY A 10 -4.46 4.51 -7.26
N PHE A 11 -5.45 4.23 -6.41
CA PHE A 11 -5.65 5.02 -5.18
C PHE A 11 -4.51 4.85 -4.17
N LEU A 12 -3.98 3.64 -4.02
CA LEU A 12 -2.81 3.40 -3.18
C LEU A 12 -1.59 4.22 -3.62
N TYR A 13 -1.34 4.35 -4.93
CA TYR A 13 -0.22 5.15 -5.42
C TYR A 13 -0.36 6.63 -5.09
N ALA A 14 -1.57 7.18 -5.23
CA ALA A 14 -1.84 8.57 -4.83
C ALA A 14 -1.55 8.81 -3.33
N GLU A 15 -2.02 7.91 -2.46
CA GLU A 15 -1.75 8.02 -1.01
C GLU A 15 -0.28 7.77 -0.65
N LEU A 16 0.42 6.93 -1.42
CA LEU A 16 1.86 6.69 -1.22
C LEU A 16 2.67 7.94 -1.56
N ASP A 17 2.26 8.74 -2.53
CA ASP A 17 2.93 10.01 -2.84
C ASP A 17 2.78 11.00 -1.68
N GLU A 18 1.57 11.15 -1.14
CA GLU A 18 1.34 11.95 0.08
C GLU A 18 2.16 11.42 1.27
N LEU A 19 2.19 10.10 1.47
CA LEU A 19 2.95 9.47 2.55
C LEU A 19 4.47 9.70 2.39
N ARG A 20 5.00 9.68 1.17
CA ARG A 20 6.42 10.00 0.90
C ARG A 20 6.73 11.44 1.25
N ASP A 21 5.84 12.36 0.92
CA ASP A 21 6.00 13.78 1.24
C ASP A 21 5.90 14.07 2.75
N GLU A 22 5.04 13.33 3.47
CA GLU A 22 4.93 13.38 4.93
C GLU A 22 6.17 12.78 5.62
N TRP A 23 6.64 11.63 5.12
CA TRP A 23 7.72 10.85 5.72
C TRP A 23 9.11 11.42 5.43
N LYS A 24 9.34 11.86 4.19
CA LYS A 24 10.64 12.34 3.66
C LYS A 24 11.80 11.42 4.05
N ASP A 25 11.65 10.13 3.84
CA ASP A 25 12.65 9.10 4.22
C ASP A 25 13.05 9.15 5.71
N GLY A 26 12.08 9.49 6.58
CA GLY A 26 12.30 9.62 8.02
C GLY A 26 12.88 10.95 8.45
N LYS A 27 12.96 11.93 7.52
CA LYS A 27 13.37 13.31 7.79
C LYS A 27 12.17 14.27 7.85
N GLY A 28 10.95 13.74 7.74
CA GLY A 28 9.71 14.48 7.86
C GLY A 28 9.38 14.88 9.31
N ALA A 29 8.15 15.36 9.52
CA ALA A 29 7.70 15.83 10.83
C ALA A 29 7.36 14.71 11.83
N TYR A 30 7.33 13.45 11.37
CA TYR A 30 6.82 12.31 12.11
C TYR A 30 7.96 11.40 12.59
N LYS A 31 7.88 10.93 13.84
CA LYS A 31 8.91 10.05 14.45
C LYS A 31 8.86 8.61 13.93
N LYS A 32 7.69 8.16 13.47
CA LYS A 32 7.48 6.83 12.91
C LYS A 32 6.65 6.96 11.64
N LEU A 33 6.90 6.07 10.69
CA LEU A 33 6.11 6.00 9.45
C LEU A 33 4.61 5.79 9.73
N SER A 34 4.26 5.06 10.79
CA SER A 34 2.87 4.84 11.20
C SER A 34 2.17 6.07 11.78
N ASP A 35 2.94 7.10 12.15
CA ASP A 35 2.41 8.35 12.70
C ASP A 35 2.03 9.34 11.59
N CYS A 36 2.49 9.10 10.36
CA CYS A 36 2.09 9.86 9.17
C CYS A 36 0.59 9.68 8.90
N PRO A 37 -0.20 10.77 8.72
CA PRO A 37 -1.63 10.73 8.45
C PRO A 37 -2.01 9.77 7.32
N SER A 38 -1.28 9.80 6.20
CA SER A 38 -1.57 8.99 5.01
C SER A 38 -1.24 7.50 5.19
N TYR A 39 -0.51 7.13 6.25
CA TYR A 39 -0.12 5.73 6.49
C TYR A 39 -1.31 4.79 6.67
N LYS A 40 -2.32 5.22 7.42
CA LYS A 40 -3.49 4.38 7.71
C LYS A 40 -4.29 4.08 6.43
N THR A 41 -4.40 5.06 5.55
CA THR A 41 -5.06 4.92 4.24
C THR A 41 -4.27 3.96 3.34
N CYS A 42 -2.96 4.16 3.21
CA CYS A 42 -2.08 3.22 2.51
C CYS A 42 -2.22 1.78 3.03
N LYS A 43 -2.22 1.62 4.36
CA LYS A 43 -2.38 0.29 4.98
C LYS A 43 -3.74 -0.33 4.63
N ALA A 44 -4.81 0.45 4.67
CA ALA A 44 -6.14 -0.04 4.32
C ALA A 44 -6.21 -0.52 2.87
N TYR A 45 -5.61 0.21 1.93
CA TYR A 45 -5.54 -0.22 0.52
C TYR A 45 -4.70 -1.49 0.34
N VAL A 46 -3.52 -1.59 0.97
CA VAL A 46 -2.69 -2.80 0.93
C VAL A 46 -3.46 -4.02 1.47
N ASP A 47 -4.17 -3.86 2.60
CA ASP A 47 -4.96 -4.92 3.21
C ASP A 47 -6.15 -5.33 2.31
N ALA A 48 -6.84 -4.37 1.70
CA ALA A 48 -7.94 -4.62 0.78
C ALA A 48 -7.46 -5.37 -0.48
N ILE A 49 -6.38 -4.92 -1.11
CA ILE A 49 -5.78 -5.58 -2.28
C ILE A 49 -5.38 -7.01 -1.92
N ASN A 50 -4.71 -7.22 -0.80
CA ASN A 50 -4.28 -8.54 -0.37
C ASN A 50 -5.45 -9.48 -0.03
N THR A 51 -6.56 -8.93 0.46
CA THR A 51 -7.79 -9.68 0.68
C THR A 51 -8.39 -10.15 -0.64
N LEU A 52 -8.49 -9.26 -1.63
CA LEU A 52 -8.96 -9.58 -2.97
C LEU A 52 -8.06 -10.59 -3.70
N VAL A 53 -6.74 -10.41 -3.63
CA VAL A 53 -5.75 -11.34 -4.20
C VAL A 53 -5.95 -12.76 -3.64
N LYS A 54 -6.12 -12.89 -2.32
CA LYS A 54 -6.33 -14.19 -1.66
C LYS A 54 -7.68 -14.83 -1.98
N ALA A 55 -8.72 -14.02 -2.14
CA ALA A 55 -10.08 -14.52 -2.36
C ALA A 55 -10.32 -15.00 -3.80
N TYR A 56 -9.61 -14.45 -4.78
CA TYR A 56 -9.96 -14.64 -6.19
C TYR A 56 -8.84 -15.19 -7.08
N TYR A 57 -7.59 -15.21 -6.62
CA TYR A 57 -6.52 -15.90 -7.34
C TYR A 57 -6.25 -17.29 -6.75
N HIS A 58 -5.83 -18.21 -7.62
CA HIS A 58 -5.32 -19.50 -7.20
C HIS A 58 -4.12 -19.33 -6.27
N PHE A 59 -3.96 -20.23 -5.29
CA PHE A 59 -2.95 -20.08 -4.22
C PHE A 59 -1.52 -19.91 -4.75
N GLU A 60 -1.20 -20.56 -5.88
CA GLU A 60 0.10 -20.45 -6.56
C GLU A 60 0.38 -19.05 -7.12
N CYS A 61 -0.69 -18.32 -7.48
CA CYS A 61 -0.60 -16.98 -8.03
C CYS A 61 -0.58 -15.90 -6.93
N VAL A 62 -1.04 -16.18 -5.72
CA VAL A 62 -1.15 -15.20 -4.63
C VAL A 62 0.18 -14.50 -4.36
N ALA A 63 1.30 -15.24 -4.33
CA ALA A 63 2.62 -14.65 -4.10
C ALA A 63 3.02 -13.64 -5.18
N ARG A 64 2.60 -13.87 -6.43
CA ARG A 64 2.90 -12.99 -7.57
C ARG A 64 2.11 -11.69 -7.54
N TYR A 65 0.86 -11.73 -7.07
CA TYR A 65 -0.05 -10.59 -7.10
C TYR A 65 -0.21 -9.87 -5.76
N LYS A 66 0.41 -10.40 -4.69
CA LYS A 66 0.39 -9.80 -3.36
C LYS A 66 0.95 -8.37 -3.41
N CYS A 67 0.23 -7.45 -2.79
CA CYS A 67 0.71 -6.09 -2.57
C CYS A 67 1.71 -6.08 -1.39
N PRO A 68 2.94 -5.54 -1.57
CA PRO A 68 3.93 -5.42 -0.51
C PRO A 68 3.43 -4.54 0.66
N PRO A 69 4.00 -4.69 1.87
CA PRO A 69 3.67 -3.83 2.99
C PRO A 69 4.08 -2.37 2.71
N VAL A 70 3.33 -1.43 3.29
CA VAL A 70 3.54 0.03 3.09
C VAL A 70 5.00 0.47 3.27
N LYS A 71 5.72 -0.12 4.24
CA LYS A 71 7.13 0.20 4.50
C LYS A 71 8.03 -0.06 3.28
N GLU A 72 7.80 -1.15 2.56
CA GLU A 72 8.55 -1.48 1.34
C GLU A 72 8.16 -0.56 0.18
N LEU A 73 6.91 -0.11 0.13
CA LEU A 73 6.40 0.76 -0.94
C LEU A 73 6.82 2.25 -0.81
N VAL A 74 7.18 2.68 0.40
CA VAL A 74 7.63 4.05 0.68
C VAL A 74 9.15 4.19 0.54
N SER A 75 9.91 3.10 0.62
CA SER A 75 11.37 3.11 0.53
C SER A 75 11.80 3.00 -0.94
N PHE A 76 12.09 4.14 -1.60
CA PHE A 76 12.64 4.18 -2.96
C PHE A 76 14.05 4.78 -2.97
#